data_AF-A0A5C4NP28-F1
#
_entry.id   AF-A0A5C4NP28-F1
#
_cell.length_a   1.000
_cell.length_b   1.000
_cell.length_c   1.000
_cell.angle_alpha   90.00
_cell.angle_beta   90.00
_cell.angle_gamma   90.00
#
_symmetry.space_group_name_H-M   'P 1'
#
loop_
_entity.id
_entity.type
_entity.pdbx_description
1 polymer ?
#
loop_
_entity_poly.entity_id
_entity_poly.type
_entity_poly.pdbx_seq_one_letter_code
_entity_poly.pdbx_strand_id
1 'polypeptide(L)'
;MTMLTTRRALLSAAPAMLASTFVAQSVAASAVATGEPDLSTIEGRIAACCDWFGLTPPTLTYDEEDPAGGPLMTDALLDWMLDSGVSLDWLISGEVKGMAAVFRRATLKEKEFTNALKQFDDVEVRLLHDAVKARLEQGIPLEQALEGWKAGVQAHRMAG
;
A
#
# COMPACT_ATOMS: atom_id res chain seq x y z
N MET A 1 34.28 11.21 -49.43
CA MET A 1 33.32 12.30 -49.22
C MET A 1 32.09 11.94 -50.04
N THR A 2 31.19 11.16 -49.45
CA THR A 2 30.05 10.56 -50.15
C THR A 2 28.86 10.63 -49.20
N MET A 3 27.86 11.43 -49.56
CA MET A 3 26.64 11.65 -48.77
C MET A 3 25.71 10.44 -48.89
N LEU A 4 25.24 9.91 -47.76
CA LEU A 4 24.09 9.01 -47.70
C LEU A 4 23.04 9.63 -46.79
N THR A 5 22.03 10.21 -47.44
CA THR A 5 20.84 10.80 -46.85
C THR A 5 19.80 9.69 -46.67
N THR A 6 19.63 9.17 -45.45
CA THR A 6 18.60 8.15 -45.18
C THR A 6 17.30 8.82 -44.77
N ARG A 7 16.27 8.58 -45.59
CA ARG A 7 14.91 9.12 -45.47
C ARG A 7 14.14 8.52 -44.30
N ARG A 8 13.45 9.44 -43.62
CA ARG A 8 12.34 9.31 -42.69
C ARG A 8 11.17 8.51 -43.30
N ALA A 9 10.69 7.49 -42.60
CA ALA A 9 9.37 6.89 -42.83
C ALA A 9 8.56 7.01 -41.54
N LEU A 10 7.51 7.84 -41.58
CA LEU A 10 6.48 7.98 -40.57
C LEU A 10 5.45 6.87 -40.82
N LEU A 11 5.32 5.92 -39.90
CA LEU A 11 4.18 5.01 -39.83
C LEU A 11 3.36 5.36 -38.60
N SER A 12 2.26 6.07 -38.86
CA SER A 12 1.17 6.37 -37.95
C SER A 12 0.37 5.10 -37.69
N ALA A 13 0.51 4.51 -36.51
CA ALA A 13 -0.39 3.46 -36.04
C ALA A 13 -1.45 4.11 -35.11
N ALA A 14 -2.70 4.10 -35.56
CA ALA A 14 -3.85 4.48 -34.74
C ALA A 14 -4.12 3.39 -33.69
N PRO A 15 -4.41 3.73 -32.42
CA PRO A 15 -4.80 2.73 -31.43
C PRO A 15 -6.26 2.32 -31.62
N ALA A 16 -6.48 1.01 -31.78
CA ALA A 16 -7.80 0.40 -31.74
C ALA A 16 -8.38 0.52 -30.33
N MET A 17 -9.46 1.29 -30.20
CA MET A 17 -10.29 1.36 -28.99
C MET A 17 -10.97 0.00 -28.79
N LEU A 18 -10.47 -0.80 -27.85
CA LEU A 18 -11.17 -1.98 -27.34
C LEU A 18 -12.35 -1.49 -26.50
N ALA A 19 -13.57 -1.76 -26.98
CA ALA A 19 -14.77 -1.57 -26.21
C ALA A 19 -14.77 -2.56 -25.04
N SER A 20 -14.48 -2.08 -23.84
CA SER A 20 -14.68 -2.83 -22.60
C SER A 20 -16.17 -3.00 -22.36
N THR A 21 -16.66 -4.21 -22.64
CA THR A 21 -17.96 -4.68 -22.14
C THR A 21 -17.86 -4.80 -20.63
N PHE A 22 -18.39 -3.82 -19.91
CA PHE A 22 -18.51 -3.86 -18.46
C PHE A 22 -19.64 -4.83 -18.11
N VAL A 23 -19.27 -6.07 -17.75
CA VAL A 23 -20.21 -7.00 -17.12
C VAL A 23 -20.47 -6.47 -15.72
N ALA A 24 -21.68 -5.94 -15.49
CA ALA A 24 -22.14 -5.60 -14.16
C ALA A 24 -22.22 -6.90 -13.34
N GLN A 25 -21.19 -7.16 -12.54
CA GLN A 25 -21.20 -8.22 -11.55
C GLN A 25 -22.17 -7.81 -10.44
N SER A 26 -23.18 -8.65 -10.24
CA SER A 26 -24.18 -8.55 -9.17
C SER A 26 -23.47 -8.47 -7.82
N VAL A 27 -23.39 -7.28 -7.24
CA VAL A 27 -22.99 -7.10 -5.84
C VAL A 27 -24.18 -7.56 -5.00
N ALA A 28 -24.14 -8.82 -4.55
CA ALA A 28 -24.95 -9.22 -3.41
C ALA A 28 -24.41 -8.42 -2.23
N ALA A 29 -25.07 -7.30 -1.93
CA ALA A 29 -24.81 -6.52 -0.73
C ALA A 29 -25.04 -7.45 0.47
N SER A 30 -23.93 -7.91 1.07
CA SER A 30 -23.95 -8.57 2.35
C SER A 30 -24.58 -7.58 3.33
N ALA A 31 -25.76 -7.91 3.84
CA ALA A 31 -26.49 -7.09 4.78
C ALA A 31 -25.57 -6.83 5.99
N VAL A 32 -25.20 -5.58 6.21
CA VAL A 32 -24.43 -5.16 7.38
C VAL A 32 -25.29 -5.48 8.60
N ALA A 33 -25.00 -6.61 9.23
CA ALA A 33 -25.63 -7.01 10.47
C ALA A 33 -25.34 -5.92 11.51
N THR A 34 -26.39 -5.37 12.12
CA THR A 34 -26.31 -4.31 13.14
C THR A 34 -25.80 -4.83 14.50
N GLY A 35 -24.97 -5.87 14.50
CA GLY A 35 -24.43 -6.54 15.67
C GLY A 35 -22.90 -6.43 15.72
N GLU A 36 -22.33 -6.60 16.91
CA GLU A 36 -20.88 -6.69 17.07
C GLU A 36 -20.35 -7.89 16.24
N PRO A 37 -19.31 -7.70 15.41
CA PRO A 37 -18.80 -8.77 14.57
C PRO A 37 -18.28 -9.96 15.40
N ASP A 38 -18.65 -11.17 15.02
CA ASP A 38 -18.17 -12.38 15.68
C ASP A 38 -16.73 -12.70 15.28
N LEU A 39 -15.78 -12.24 16.10
CA LEU A 39 -14.35 -12.44 15.89
C LEU A 39 -13.89 -13.91 15.95
N SER A 40 -14.77 -14.86 16.31
CA SER A 40 -14.45 -16.29 16.22
C SER A 40 -14.48 -16.82 14.77
N THR A 41 -15.18 -16.13 13.87
CA THR A 41 -15.31 -16.50 12.45
C THR A 41 -14.43 -15.66 11.53
N ILE A 42 -14.14 -16.15 10.31
CA ILE A 42 -13.38 -15.39 9.31
C ILE A 42 -14.20 -14.17 8.87
N GLU A 43 -15.49 -14.36 8.62
CA GLU A 43 -16.43 -13.34 8.18
C GLU A 43 -16.55 -12.21 9.20
N GLY A 44 -16.68 -12.55 10.49
CA GLY A 44 -16.74 -11.54 11.54
C GLY A 44 -15.42 -10.79 11.71
N ARG A 45 -14.27 -11.44 11.50
CA ARG A 45 -12.97 -10.75 11.47
C ARG A 45 -12.83 -9.82 10.26
N ILE A 46 -13.30 -10.24 9.08
CA ILE A 46 -13.36 -9.38 7.88
C ILE A 46 -14.27 -8.17 8.14
N ALA A 47 -15.47 -8.40 8.67
CA ALA A 47 -16.42 -7.34 8.97
C ALA A 47 -15.86 -6.35 9.99
N ALA A 48 -15.25 -6.83 11.08
CA ALA A 48 -14.57 -6.00 12.06
C ALA A 48 -13.45 -5.18 11.44
N CYS A 49 -12.61 -5.80 10.60
CA CYS A 49 -11.53 -5.10 9.93
C CYS A 49 -12.05 -4.00 8.98
N CYS A 50 -13.10 -4.30 8.22
CA CYS A 50 -13.73 -3.32 7.33
C CYS A 50 -14.32 -2.14 8.10
N ASP A 51 -14.95 -2.39 9.25
CA ASP A 51 -15.48 -1.35 10.13
C ASP A 51 -14.36 -0.48 10.73
N TRP A 52 -13.30 -1.10 11.28
CA TRP A 52 -12.21 -0.38 11.94
C TRP A 52 -11.41 0.53 11.01
N PHE A 53 -11.23 0.12 9.75
CA PHE A 53 -10.34 0.81 8.80
C PHE A 53 -11.06 1.41 7.60
N GLY A 54 -12.40 1.35 7.55
CA GLY A 54 -13.20 1.87 6.44
C GLY A 54 -12.93 1.15 5.11
N LEU A 55 -12.70 -0.16 5.17
CA LEU A 55 -12.42 -0.97 3.97
C LEU A 55 -13.71 -1.52 3.35
N THR A 56 -13.64 -1.84 2.06
CA THR A 56 -14.69 -2.60 1.38
C THR A 56 -14.43 -4.10 1.58
N PRO A 57 -15.44 -4.90 1.97
CA PRO A 57 -15.25 -6.34 2.16
C PRO A 57 -14.91 -7.03 0.83
N PRO A 58 -14.05 -8.06 0.86
CA PRO A 58 -13.74 -8.86 -0.33
C PRO A 58 -14.93 -9.75 -0.71
N THR A 59 -14.90 -10.24 -1.95
CA THR A 59 -15.81 -11.31 -2.36
C THR A 59 -15.31 -12.63 -1.78
N LEU A 60 -16.15 -13.32 -1.03
CA LEU A 60 -15.85 -14.65 -0.48
C LEU A 60 -16.47 -15.73 -1.37
N THR A 61 -15.71 -16.77 -1.62
CA THR A 61 -16.18 -18.00 -2.27
C THR A 61 -16.07 -19.13 -1.26
N TYR A 62 -17.06 -20.01 -1.20
CA TYR A 62 -17.11 -21.11 -0.23
C TYR A 62 -16.95 -22.44 -0.96
N ASP A 63 -16.34 -23.41 -0.29
CA ASP A 63 -16.28 -24.79 -0.79
C ASP A 63 -17.62 -25.48 -0.50
N GLU A 64 -18.35 -25.85 -1.55
CA GLU A 64 -19.62 -26.58 -1.42
C GLU A 64 -19.41 -28.03 -0.93
N GLU A 65 -18.20 -28.57 -1.06
CA GLU A 65 -17.85 -29.93 -0.65
C GLU A 65 -17.34 -30.04 0.79
N ASP A 66 -16.96 -28.92 1.42
CA ASP A 66 -16.50 -28.89 2.81
C ASP A 66 -17.69 -28.62 3.77
N PRO A 67 -18.17 -29.63 4.52
CA PRO A 67 -19.26 -29.45 5.47
C PRO A 67 -18.88 -28.54 6.66
N ALA A 68 -17.59 -28.26 6.88
CA ALA A 68 -17.14 -27.29 7.87
C ALA A 68 -17.31 -25.83 7.39
N GLY A 69 -17.52 -25.61 6.09
CA GLY A 69 -18.08 -24.36 5.54
C GLY A 69 -17.17 -23.14 5.59
N GLY A 70 -15.85 -23.29 5.40
CA GLY A 70 -14.92 -22.16 5.36
C GLY A 70 -14.85 -21.45 3.99
N PRO A 71 -14.53 -20.14 3.95
CA PRO A 71 -14.22 -19.47 2.69
C PRO A 71 -12.92 -20.01 2.08
N LEU A 72 -12.94 -20.24 0.78
CA LEU A 72 -11.78 -20.62 -0.03
C LEU A 72 -10.77 -19.48 -0.10
N MET A 73 -9.49 -19.84 -0.04
CA MET A 73 -8.39 -18.92 -0.28
C MET A 73 -8.24 -18.65 -1.79
N THR A 74 -9.02 -17.70 -2.28
CA THR A 74 -8.98 -17.27 -3.69
C THR A 74 -7.96 -16.16 -3.91
N ASP A 75 -7.51 -15.96 -5.15
CA ASP A 75 -6.63 -14.84 -5.52
C ASP A 75 -7.26 -13.49 -5.15
N ALA A 76 -8.58 -13.33 -5.31
CA ALA A 76 -9.28 -12.11 -4.93
C ALA A 76 -9.23 -11.82 -3.42
N LEU A 77 -9.30 -12.87 -2.59
CA LEU A 77 -9.13 -12.72 -1.14
C LEU A 77 -7.67 -12.38 -0.81
N LEU A 78 -6.70 -13.06 -1.44
CA LEU A 78 -5.27 -12.79 -1.23
C LEU A 78 -4.89 -11.36 -1.61
N ASP A 79 -5.35 -10.87 -2.76
CA ASP A 79 -5.10 -9.50 -3.22
C ASP A 79 -5.68 -8.48 -2.24
N TRP A 80 -6.93 -8.71 -1.78
CA TRP A 80 -7.53 -7.86 -0.76
C TRP A 80 -6.71 -7.83 0.54
N MET A 81 -6.15 -8.96 0.98
CA MET A 81 -5.34 -9.03 2.19
C MET A 81 -4.02 -8.28 2.05
N LEU A 82 -3.40 -8.33 0.87
CA LEU A 82 -2.19 -7.58 0.56
C LEU A 82 -2.46 -6.07 0.56
N ASP A 83 -3.54 -5.64 -0.08
CA ASP A 83 -3.91 -4.23 -0.19
C ASP A 83 -4.35 -3.63 1.15
N SER A 84 -5.09 -4.40 1.95
CA SER A 84 -5.57 -3.98 3.27
C SER A 84 -4.51 -4.07 4.37
N GLY A 85 -3.42 -4.81 4.15
CA GLY A 85 -2.40 -5.09 5.15
C GLY A 85 -2.86 -6.02 6.28
N VAL A 86 -3.94 -6.76 6.07
CA VAL A 86 -4.50 -7.69 7.07
C VAL A 86 -3.63 -8.93 7.21
N SER A 87 -3.35 -9.33 8.45
CA SER A 87 -2.57 -10.54 8.75
C SER A 87 -3.38 -11.81 8.43
N LEU A 88 -2.81 -12.67 7.59
CA LEU A 88 -3.37 -13.99 7.26
C LEU A 88 -3.57 -14.87 8.49
N ASP A 89 -2.59 -14.90 9.38
CA ASP A 89 -2.66 -15.68 10.60
C ASP A 89 -3.85 -15.25 11.46
N TRP A 90 -4.02 -13.93 11.65
CA TRP A 90 -5.16 -13.40 12.41
C TRP A 90 -6.49 -13.70 11.72
N LEU A 91 -6.55 -13.53 10.39
CA LEU A 91 -7.78 -13.75 9.64
C LEU A 91 -8.24 -15.21 9.72
N ILE A 92 -7.35 -16.18 9.58
CA ILE A 92 -7.69 -17.61 9.57
C ILE A 92 -7.85 -18.16 10.99
N SER A 93 -6.86 -17.94 11.86
CA SER A 93 -6.81 -18.59 13.18
C SER A 93 -7.45 -17.77 14.30
N GLY A 94 -7.70 -16.46 14.07
CA GLY A 94 -8.07 -15.53 15.13
C GLY A 94 -6.93 -15.20 16.11
N GLU A 95 -5.74 -15.79 15.93
CA GLU A 95 -4.63 -15.57 16.86
C GLU A 95 -3.97 -14.20 16.69
N VAL A 96 -3.88 -13.46 17.80
CA VAL A 96 -3.27 -12.12 17.84
C VAL A 96 -1.73 -12.19 17.79
N LYS A 97 -1.13 -13.35 18.09
CA LYS A 97 0.33 -13.51 18.16
C LYS A 97 1.02 -13.27 16.82
N GLY A 98 0.46 -13.77 15.73
CA GLY A 98 0.98 -13.54 14.37
C GLY A 98 1.00 -12.05 14.03
N MET A 99 -0.13 -11.37 14.23
CA MET A 99 -0.27 -9.92 14.06
C MET A 99 0.75 -9.14 14.91
N ALA A 100 0.89 -9.47 16.20
CA ALA A 100 1.85 -8.83 17.08
C ALA A 100 3.31 -9.05 16.63
N ALA A 101 3.64 -10.24 16.11
CA ALA A 101 4.96 -10.53 15.59
C ALA A 101 5.28 -9.72 14.31
N VAL A 102 4.32 -9.59 13.40
CA VAL A 102 4.44 -8.77 12.19
C VAL A 102 4.63 -7.29 12.55
N PHE A 103 3.77 -6.76 13.43
CA PHE A 103 3.89 -5.39 13.93
C PHE A 103 5.26 -5.15 14.58
N ARG A 104 5.71 -6.05 15.47
CA ARG A 104 7.02 -5.94 16.11
C ARG A 104 8.15 -5.91 15.08
N ARG A 105 8.08 -6.73 14.02
CA ARG A 105 9.10 -6.77 12.96
C ARG A 105 9.13 -5.47 12.17
N ALA A 106 7.97 -4.93 11.79
CA ALA A 106 7.85 -3.65 11.09
C ALA A 106 8.44 -2.51 11.96
N THR A 107 8.01 -2.41 13.22
CA THR A 107 8.50 -1.42 14.17
C THR A 107 10.00 -1.52 14.40
N LEU A 108 10.58 -2.73 14.49
CA LEU A 108 12.02 -2.90 14.63
C LEU A 108 12.80 -2.46 13.39
N LYS A 109 12.26 -2.69 12.19
CA LYS A 109 12.85 -2.23 10.93
C LYS A 109 12.88 -0.70 10.85
N GLU A 110 11.82 -0.04 11.34
CA GLU A 110 11.70 1.42 11.37
C GLU A 110 12.45 2.06 12.54
N LYS A 111 12.80 1.27 13.57
CA LYS A 111 13.45 1.76 14.79
C LYS A 111 14.79 2.44 14.49
N GLU A 112 15.60 1.88 13.59
CA GLU A 112 16.89 2.46 13.23
C GLU A 112 16.72 3.84 12.57
N PHE A 113 15.80 3.94 11.61
CA PHE A 113 15.46 5.20 10.96
C PHE A 113 14.89 6.22 11.95
N THR A 114 13.95 5.80 12.78
CA THR A 114 13.34 6.65 13.82
C THR A 114 14.39 7.15 14.83
N ASN A 115 15.32 6.28 15.23
CA ASN A 115 16.41 6.67 16.13
C ASN A 115 17.39 7.65 15.48
N ALA A 116 17.64 7.53 14.18
CA ALA A 116 18.41 8.52 13.44
C ALA A 116 17.68 9.87 13.41
N LEU A 117 16.36 9.86 13.16
CA LEU A 117 15.55 11.08 13.12
C LEU A 117 15.50 11.84 14.46
N LYS A 118 15.55 11.13 15.59
CA LYS A 118 15.58 11.74 16.94
C LYS A 118 16.82 12.61 17.20
N GLN A 119 17.86 12.50 16.37
CA GLN A 119 19.06 13.33 16.50
C GLN A 119 18.90 14.69 15.83
N PHE A 120 17.82 14.89 15.07
CA PHE A 120 17.53 16.13 14.39
C PHE A 120 16.54 16.97 15.20
N ASP A 121 16.75 18.29 15.22
CA ASP A 121 15.76 19.22 15.77
C ASP A 121 14.62 19.53 14.77
N ASP A 122 13.63 20.31 15.22
CA ASP A 122 12.45 20.63 14.41
C ASP A 122 12.79 21.37 13.10
N VAL A 123 13.88 22.14 13.07
CA VAL A 123 14.32 22.86 11.86
C VAL A 123 14.94 21.87 10.88
N GLU A 124 15.82 21.01 11.37
CA GLU A 124 16.49 19.98 10.57
C GLU A 124 15.49 18.96 9.99
N VAL A 125 14.48 18.58 10.75
CA VAL A 125 13.37 17.72 10.28
C VAL A 125 12.55 18.44 9.19
N ARG A 126 12.29 19.75 9.34
CA ARG A 126 11.59 20.53 8.31
C ARG A 126 12.39 20.59 7.01
N LEU A 127 13.70 20.80 7.08
CA LEU A 127 14.57 20.79 5.91
C LEU A 127 14.56 19.41 5.22
N LEU A 128 14.52 18.32 5.98
CA LEU A 128 14.41 16.97 5.41
C LEU A 128 13.08 16.78 4.69
N HIS A 129 11.98 17.22 5.31
CA HIS A 129 10.65 17.21 4.71
C HIS A 129 10.62 17.99 3.38
N ASP A 130 11.24 19.17 3.33
CA ASP A 130 11.30 19.99 2.12
C ASP A 130 12.09 19.29 1.00
N ALA A 131 13.17 18.57 1.33
CA ALA A 131 13.92 17.76 0.36
C ALA A 131 13.09 16.58 -0.19
N VAL A 132 12.33 15.88 0.66
CA VAL A 132 11.44 14.80 0.21
C VAL A 132 10.32 15.37 -0.68
N LYS A 133 9.75 16.52 -0.32
CA LYS A 133 8.73 17.20 -1.10
C LYS A 133 9.26 17.63 -2.48
N ALA A 134 10.47 18.19 -2.53
CA ALA A 134 11.16 18.53 -3.78
C ALA A 134 11.31 17.30 -4.71
N ARG A 135 11.64 16.13 -4.16
CA ARG A 135 11.71 14.88 -4.93
C ARG A 135 10.34 14.46 -5.49
N LEU A 136 9.32 14.44 -4.63
CA LEU A 136 7.99 13.90 -4.98
C LEU A 136 7.21 14.83 -5.92
N GLU A 137 7.24 16.14 -5.67
CA GLU A 137 6.39 17.10 -6.39
C GLU A 137 7.10 17.74 -7.57
N GLN A 138 8.42 17.95 -7.49
CA GLN A 138 9.20 18.68 -8.49
C GLN A 138 10.08 17.75 -9.33
N GLY A 139 10.14 16.46 -8.98
CA GLY A 139 10.93 15.46 -9.70
C GLY A 139 12.44 15.62 -9.53
N ILE A 140 12.92 16.45 -8.60
CA ILE A 140 14.34 16.65 -8.33
C ILE A 140 14.98 15.30 -7.96
N PRO A 141 16.15 14.92 -8.50
CA PRO A 141 16.84 13.69 -8.10
C PRO A 141 17.06 13.64 -6.59
N LEU A 142 16.87 12.46 -5.99
CA LEU A 142 16.92 12.31 -4.53
C LEU A 142 18.27 12.76 -3.96
N GLU A 143 19.36 12.41 -4.64
CA GLU A 143 20.72 12.79 -4.27
C GLU A 143 20.86 14.31 -4.22
N GLN A 144 20.35 15.01 -5.23
CA GLN A 144 20.40 16.48 -5.29
C GLN A 144 19.56 17.13 -4.17
N ALA A 145 18.35 16.60 -3.91
CA ALA A 145 17.51 17.10 -2.84
C ALA A 145 18.17 16.91 -1.46
N LEU A 146 18.81 15.76 -1.24
CA LEU A 146 19.53 15.46 0.00
C LEU A 146 20.80 16.30 0.17
N GLU A 147 21.51 16.65 -0.89
CA GLU A 147 22.63 17.60 -0.80
C GLU A 147 22.16 19.00 -0.37
N GLY A 148 21.00 19.46 -0.89
CA GLY A 148 20.38 20.70 -0.44
C GLY A 148 20.01 20.67 1.05
N TRP A 149 19.42 19.56 1.50
CA TRP A 149 19.13 19.33 2.93
C TRP A 149 20.40 19.37 3.79
N LYS A 150 21.46 18.63 3.42
CA LYS A 150 22.74 18.62 4.16
C LYS A 150 23.33 20.02 4.30
N ALA A 151 23.33 20.80 3.23
CA ALA A 151 23.81 22.18 3.24
C ALA A 151 22.98 23.06 4.18
N GLY A 152 21.65 22.91 4.16
CA GLY A 152 20.74 23.62 5.06
C GLY A 152 20.97 23.27 6.53
N VAL A 153 21.13 21.97 6.85
CA VAL A 153 21.43 21.49 8.20
C VAL A 153 22.76 22.06 8.69
N GLN A 154 23.80 22.05 7.86
CA GLN A 154 25.10 22.61 8.23
C GLN A 154 25.02 24.11 8.51
N ALA A 155 24.28 24.87 7.68
CA ALA A 155 24.09 26.30 7.88
C ALA A 155 23.35 26.60 9.20
N HIS A 156 22.28 25.85 9.51
CA HIS A 156 21.53 25.96 10.76
C HIS A 156 22.42 25.70 11.99
N ARG A 157 23.20 24.62 11.98
CA ARG A 157 24.12 24.26 13.07
C ARG A 157 25.25 25.27 13.30
N MET A 158 25.67 26.01 12.27
CA MET A 158 26.68 27.05 12.41
C MET A 158 26.11 28.37 12.96
N ALA A 159 24.79 28.56 12.90
CA ALA A 159 24.12 29.80 13.31
C ALA A 159 23.66 29.82 14.76
N GLY A 160 23.49 28.64 15.39
CA GLY A 160 23.11 28.47 16.81
C GLY A 160 24.31 28.14 17.69
#